data_AF-A0A388TEF6-F1
#
_entry.id   AF-A0A388TEF6-F1
#
_cell.length_a   1.000
_cell.length_b   1.000
_cell.length_c   1.000
_cell.angle_alpha   90.00
_cell.angle_beta   90.00
_cell.angle_gamma   90.00
#
_symmetry.space_group_name_H-M   'P 1'
#
loop_
_entity.id
_entity.type
_entity.pdbx_description
1 polymer ?
#
loop_
_entity_poly.entity_id
_entity_poly.type
_entity_poly.pdbx_seq_one_letter_code
_entity_poly.pdbx_strand_id
1 'polypeptide(L)' 'MSWRLKLAVFLMLISVLAWPGLALAPFLPLSEQGKWIYSICAIGFGQITWNAGLIIGGVEAVAKRQEILAWFKKVFQK' A
#
# COMPACT_ATOMS: atom_id res chain seq x y z
N MET A 1 -17.04 -3.99 0.46
CA MET A 1 -15.59 -3.84 0.18
C MET A 1 -15.02 -5.22 -0.11
N SER A 2 -14.45 -5.46 -1.30
CA SER A 2 -13.88 -6.78 -1.64
C SER A 2 -12.67 -7.10 -0.78
N TRP A 3 -12.33 -8.39 -0.63
CA TRP A 3 -11.18 -8.81 0.17
C TRP A 3 -9.85 -8.24 -0.37
N ARG A 4 -9.74 -8.06 -1.70
CA ARG A 4 -8.59 -7.43 -2.36
C ARG A 4 -8.44 -5.97 -1.97
N LEU A 5 -9.54 -5.22 -1.97
CA LEU A 5 -9.51 -3.81 -1.57
C LEU A 5 -9.19 -3.67 -0.07
N LYS A 6 -9.70 -4.58 0.78
CA LYS A 6 -9.34 -4.62 2.20
C LYS A 6 -7.83 -4.89 2.39
N LEU A 7 -7.28 -5.83 1.63
CA LEU A 7 -5.86 -6.15 1.64
C LEU A 7 -5.00 -4.97 1.15
N ALA A 8 -5.40 -4.31 0.06
CA ALA A 8 -4.70 -3.14 -0.47
C ALA A 8 -4.63 -2.02 0.58
N VAL A 9 -5.77 -1.67 1.20
CA VAL A 9 -5.83 -0.66 2.25
C VAL A 9 -4.99 -1.07 3.46
N PHE A 10 -5.04 -2.34 3.87
CA PHE A 10 -4.22 -2.84 4.96
C PHE A 10 -2.72 -2.72 4.69
N LEU A 11 -2.26 -3.08 3.49
CA LEU A 11 -0.86 -2.93 3.08
C LEU A 11 -0.42 -1.47 3.07
N MET A 12 -1.27 -0.56 2.58
CA MET A 12 -0.99 0.87 2.59
C MET A 12 -0.94 1.43 4.02
N LEU A 13 -1.81 1.00 4.92
CA LEU A 13 -1.78 1.39 6.32
C LEU A 13 -0.50 0.91 7.02
N ILE A 14 -0.10 -0.34 6.79
CA ILE A 14 1.17 -0.88 7.31
C ILE A 14 2.36 -0.07 6.77
N SER A 15 2.35 0.28 5.49
CA SER A 15 3.39 1.13 4.89
C SER A 15 3.50 2.46 5.64
N VAL A 16 2.38 3.13 5.91
CA VAL A 16 2.36 4.40 6.65
C VAL A 16 2.99 4.24 8.04
N LEU A 17 2.77 3.11 8.71
CA LEU A 17 3.37 2.83 10.03
C LEU A 17 4.87 2.55 10.00
N ALA A 18 5.44 2.18 8.84
CA ALA A 18 6.89 1.98 8.70
C ALA A 18 7.69 3.28 8.77
N TRP A 19 7.10 4.40 8.33
CA TRP A 19 7.78 5.71 8.28
C TRP A 19 8.04 6.33 9.66
N PRO A 20 7.12 6.30 10.64
CA PRO A 20 7.42 6.67 12.02
C PRO A 20 8.57 5.85 12.61
N GLY A 21 8.70 4.57 12.25
CA GLY A 21 9.83 3.73 12.65
C GLY A 21 11.16 4.37 12.25
N LEU A 22 11.25 4.92 11.04
CA LEU A 22 12.45 5.64 10.57
C LEU A 22 12.79 6.85 11.44
N ALA A 23 11.79 7.65 11.83
CA ALA A 23 11.98 8.81 12.68
C ALA A 23 12.39 8.42 14.12
N LEU A 24 11.98 7.23 14.57
CA LEU A 24 12.33 6.69 15.88
C LEU A 24 13.69 5.97 15.89
N ALA A 25 14.26 5.66 14.73
CA ALA A 25 15.53 4.93 14.60
C ALA A 25 16.69 5.50 15.45
N PRO A 26 16.88 6.83 15.59
CA PRO A 26 17.94 7.40 16.42
C PRO A 26 17.80 7.10 17.92
N PHE A 27 16.57 6.89 18.39
CA PHE A 27 16.23 6.67 19.80
C PHE A 27 16.23 5.19 20.19
N LEU A 28 16.43 4.28 19.22
CA LEU A 28 16.53 2.86 19.49
C LEU A 28 17.86 2.54 20.20
N PRO A 29 17.86 1.64 21.20
CA PRO A 29 19.06 1.18 21.88
C PRO A 29 19.85 0.18 21.02
N LEU A 30 20.22 0.61 19.81
CA LEU A 30 20.98 -0.14 18.81
C LEU A 30 22.33 0.54 18.58
N SER A 31 23.31 -0.23 18.11
CA SER A 31 24.57 0.34 17.60
C SER A 31 24.31 1.22 16.37
N GLU A 32 25.25 2.10 16.01
CA GLU A 32 25.12 2.95 14.82
C GLU A 32 24.88 2.13 13.54
N GLN A 33 25.57 1.00 13.39
CA GLN A 33 25.32 0.06 12.30
C GLN A 33 23.92 -0.56 12.37
N GLY A 34 23.44 -0.90 13.57
CA GLY A 34 22.08 -1.42 13.78
C GLY A 34 20.98 -0.42 13.41
N LYS A 35 21.16 0.87 13.76
CA LYS A 35 20.24 1.96 13.38
C LYS A 35 20.19 2.14 11.87
N TRP A 36 21.33 2.04 11.19
CA TRP A 36 21.41 2.14 9.74
C TRP A 36 20.69 0.98 9.05
N ILE A 37 20.95 -0.27 9.48
CA ILE A 37 20.27 -1.46 8.96
C ILE A 37 18.76 -1.36 9.18
N TYR A 38 18.34 -1.02 10.41
CA TYR A 38 16.93 -0.82 10.73
C TYR A 38 16.27 0.21 9.81
N SER A 39 16.93 1.34 9.57
CA SER A 39 16.42 2.40 8.70
C SER A 39 16.22 1.93 7.26
N ILE A 40 17.19 1.20 6.71
CA ILE A 40 17.07 0.64 5.35
C ILE A 40 15.96 -0.40 5.27
N CYS A 41 15.85 -1.29 6.26
CA CYS A 41 14.77 -2.26 6.33
C CYS A 41 13.40 -1.58 6.43
N ALA A 42 13.27 -0.52 7.23
CA ALA A 42 12.03 0.24 7.36
C ALA A 42 11.64 0.92 6.04
N ILE A 43 12.59 1.54 5.32
CA ILE A 43 12.35 2.15 4.00
C ILE A 43 11.93 1.08 2.99
N GLY A 44 12.69 -0.01 2.91
CA GLY A 44 12.42 -1.10 1.96
C GLY A 44 11.05 -1.73 2.21
N PHE A 45 10.74 -2.04 3.46
CA PHE A 45 9.43 -2.58 3.86
C PHE A 45 8.30 -1.60 3.54
N GLY A 46 8.46 -0.32 3.89
CA GLY A 46 7.49 0.73 3.60
C GLY A 46 7.20 0.87 2.11
N GLN A 47 8.24 0.87 1.26
CA GLN A 47 8.08 0.96 -0.19
C GLN A 47 7.44 -0.28 -0.82
N ILE A 48 7.86 -1.48 -0.40
CA ILE A 48 7.29 -2.73 -0.93
C ILE A 48 5.80 -2.81 -0.60
N THR A 49 5.43 -2.54 0.65
CA THR A 49 4.03 -2.59 1.11
C THR A 49 3.17 -1.52 0.44
N TRP A 50 3.70 -0.32 0.24
CA TRP A 50 3.03 0.75 -0.51
C TRP A 50 2.72 0.36 -1.95
N ASN A 51 3.74 -0.10 -2.68
CA ASN A 51 3.61 -0.45 -4.09
C ASN A 51 2.71 -1.67 -4.29
N ALA A 52 2.82 -2.69 -3.43
CA ALA A 52 1.92 -3.83 -3.44
C ALA A 52 0.45 -3.40 -3.20
N GLY A 53 0.22 -2.53 -2.22
CA GLY A 53 -1.10 -1.97 -1.94
C GLY A 53 -1.68 -1.20 -3.13
N LEU A 54 -0.88 -0.34 -3.76
CA LEU A 54 -1.29 0.42 -4.95
C LEU A 54 -1.61 -0.47 -6.15
N ILE A 55 -0.82 -1.51 -6.41
CA ILE A 55 -1.08 -2.43 -7.53
C ILE A 55 -2.40 -3.17 -7.31
N ILE A 56 -2.60 -3.75 -6.13
CA ILE A 56 -3.82 -4.51 -5.81
C ILE A 56 -5.05 -3.59 -5.84
N GLY A 57 -4.96 -2.41 -5.20
CA GLY A 57 -6.03 -1.43 -5.18
C GLY A 57 -6.35 -0.86 -6.57
N GLY A 58 -5.31 -0.61 -7.36
CA GLY A 58 -5.43 -0.11 -8.74
C GLY A 58 -6.12 -1.11 -9.66
N VAL A 59 -5.74 -2.39 -9.62
CA VAL A 59 -6.40 -3.44 -10.42
C VAL A 59 -7.89 -3.55 -10.08
N GLU A 60 -8.23 -3.51 -8.79
CA GLU A 60 -9.64 -3.56 -8.36
C GLU A 60 -10.42 -2.31 -8.79
N ALA A 61 -9.81 -1.13 -8.68
CA ALA A 61 -10.43 0.12 -9.13
C ALA A 61 -10.66 0.13 -10.65
N VAL A 62 -9.72 -0.40 -11.43
CA VAL A 62 -9.87 -0.56 -12.89
C VAL A 62 -10.99 -1.55 -13.22
N ALA A 63 -11.06 -2.69 -12.53
CA ALA A 63 -12.13 -3.67 -12.72
C ALA A 63 -13.51 -3.05 -12.44
N LYS A 64 -13.65 -2.32 -11.33
CA LYS A 64 -14.87 -1.58 -10.99
C LYS A 64 -15.23 -0.53 -12.03
N ARG A 65 -14.24 0.19 -12.57
CA ARG A 65 -14.46 1.17 -13.64
C ARG A 65 -14.96 0.52 -14.92
N GLN A 66 -14.43 -0.64 -15.30
CA GLN A 66 -14.89 -1.39 -16.46
C GLN A 66 -16.32 -1.91 -16.29
N GLU A 67 -16.69 -2.41 -15.10
CA GLU A 67 -18.07 -2.81 -14.78
C GLU A 67 -19.05 -1.64 -14.98
N ILE A 68 -18.71 -0.45 -14.48
CA ILE A 68 -19.56 0.75 -14.60
C ILE A 68 -19.70 1.18 -16.07
N LEU A 69 -18.59 1.21 -16.82
CA LEU A 69 -18.61 1.57 -18.24
C LEU A 69 -19.44 0.58 -19.07
N ALA A 70 -19.33 -0.72 -18.79
CA ALA A 70 -20.12 -1.75 -19.46
C ALA A 70 -21.62 -1.61 -19.14
N TRP A 71 -21.96 -1.30 -17.88
CA TRP A 71 -23.34 -1.01 -17.48
C TRP A 71 -23.89 0.21 -18.21
N PHE A 72 -23.14 1.32 -18.24
CA PHE A 72 -23.54 2.54 -18.95
C PHE A 72 -23.78 2.27 -20.44
N LYS A 73 -22.88 1.55 -21.10
CA LYS A 73 -23.04 1.18 -22.51
C LYS A 73 -24.32 0.37 -22.75
N LYS A 74 -24.65 -0.55 -21.84
CA LYS A 74 -25.88 -1.36 -21.90
C LYS A 74 -27.15 -0.53 -21.66
N VAL A 75 -27.10 0.48 -20.80
CA VAL A 75 -28.23 1.39 -20.52
C VAL A 75 -28.50 2.33 -21.69
N PHE A 76 -27.46 2.85 -22.36
CA PHE A 76 -27.60 3.80 -23.47
C PHE A 76 -27.69 3.15 -24.87
N GLN A 77 -27.53 1.82 -24.99
CA GLN A 77 -27.77 1.08 -26.24
C GLN A 77 -29.20 0.49 -26.34
N LYS A 78 -30.11 0.84 -25.42
CA LYS A 78 -31.55 0.63 -25.53
C LYS A 78 -32.24 1.93 -25.93
#